data_AF-A0A1Q5UHT4-F1
#
_entry.id   AF-A0A1Q5UHT4-F1
#
_cell.length_a   1.000
_cell.length_b   1.000
_cell.length_c   1.000
_cell.angle_alpha   90.00
_cell.angle_beta   90.00
_cell.angle_gamma   90.00
#
_symmetry.space_group_name_H-M   'P 1'
#
loop_
_entity.id
_entity.type
_entity.pdbx_description
1 polymer ?
#
loop_
_entity_poly.entity_id
_entity_poly.type
_entity_poly.pdbx_seq_one_letter_code
_entity_poly.pdbx_strand_id
1 'polypeptide(L)'
;MTSTQYSWSSSIFYVGQLVSEYPFIYLMSRLPLTKFVGATVIIWGIVCMCLAAPNNFAGFATVRFLLGFSEGAVSPAFVTITSIWYRKKEHTTRTALWITMNGVAQVIGCLLMYGIGKNTSLSIAPWRILFLICGALTIVAGIGFFTLMPNGPKDAWFLSAREKEILSLRMAEDRDGGDKTSFSISQLKETLMDPKAWMVFWFGVLVTMQSPVLTFASLMIHTIGYSKLDTMLYTAPSGAVQIALFAGWGLIVASWVASCITATMSILLSLAASNVKGNTKRAIVNTMFFIGYCAGCIGSPQLWTHKPRYTEGVITSIVTWCLLFVAVVIYRLLCTVDNKERDARASTGTSDMVQDFDLDKNGLPKTDLTDKQDGAFRYSI
;
A
#
# COMPACT_ATOMS: atom_id res chain seq x y z
N MET A 1 4.41 7.55 28.54
CA MET A 1 5.42 7.06 27.58
C MET A 1 6.42 8.16 27.34
N THR A 2 7.71 7.84 27.31
CA THR A 2 8.76 8.78 26.87
C THR A 2 8.62 9.05 25.36
N SER A 3 9.23 10.13 24.84
CA SER A 3 9.19 10.44 23.39
C SER A 3 9.70 9.26 22.55
N THR A 4 10.79 8.61 22.99
CA THR A 4 11.36 7.43 22.34
C THR A 4 10.39 6.24 22.32
N GLN A 5 9.73 5.95 23.45
CA GLN A 5 8.70 4.90 23.51
C GLN A 5 7.52 5.20 22.58
N TYR A 6 7.11 6.46 22.47
CA TYR A 6 6.05 6.87 21.54
C TYR A 6 6.46 6.61 20.09
N SER A 7 7.66 7.02 19.68
CA SER A 7 8.19 6.74 18.33
C SER A 7 8.25 5.24 18.04
N TRP A 8 8.78 4.43 18.97
CA TRP A 8 8.82 2.97 18.82
C TRP A 8 7.44 2.32 18.76
N SER A 9 6.43 2.88 19.43
CA SER A 9 5.07 2.35 19.37
C SER A 9 4.45 2.44 17.97
N SER A 10 4.86 3.43 17.18
CA SER A 10 4.48 3.55 15.77
C SER A 10 5.35 2.65 14.89
N SER A 11 6.67 2.63 15.10
CA SER A 11 7.58 1.83 14.26
C SER A 11 7.35 0.32 14.37
N ILE A 12 7.05 -0.20 15.57
CA ILE A 12 6.97 -1.66 15.80
C ILE A 12 5.82 -2.34 15.06
N PHE A 13 4.77 -1.59 14.73
CA PHE A 13 3.69 -2.04 13.86
C PHE A 13 4.23 -2.41 12.47
N TYR A 14 5.03 -1.53 11.86
CA TYR A 14 5.62 -1.76 10.54
C TYR A 14 6.68 -2.87 10.55
N VAL A 15 7.35 -3.09 11.69
CA VAL A 15 8.21 -4.28 11.87
C VAL A 15 7.39 -5.56 11.78
N GLY A 16 6.23 -5.61 12.44
CA GLY A 16 5.30 -6.75 12.33
C GLY A 16 4.83 -6.97 10.90
N GLN A 17 4.49 -5.89 10.20
CA GLN A 17 4.07 -5.92 8.80
C GLN A 17 5.17 -6.50 7.89
N LEU A 18 6.41 -6.02 8.02
CA LEU A 18 7.55 -6.53 7.26
C LEU A 18 7.80 -8.02 7.49
N VAL A 19 7.74 -8.47 8.75
CA VAL A 19 7.94 -9.89 9.10
C VAL A 19 6.83 -10.76 8.51
N SER A 20 5.61 -10.23 8.41
CA SER A 20 4.46 -10.97 7.88
C SER A 20 4.47 -11.14 6.36
N GLU A 21 5.21 -10.32 5.60
CA GLU A 21 5.18 -10.36 4.14
C GLU A 21 5.58 -11.73 3.58
N TYR A 22 6.72 -12.26 4.02
CA TYR A 22 7.23 -13.55 3.54
C TYR A 22 6.27 -14.72 3.82
N PRO A 23 5.85 -14.98 5.08
CA PRO A 23 4.94 -16.08 5.37
C PRO A 23 3.58 -15.90 4.69
N PHE A 24 3.08 -14.68 4.57
CA PHE A 24 1.77 -14.45 3.96
C PHE A 24 1.78 -14.58 2.44
N ILE A 25 2.85 -14.15 1.75
CA ILE A 25 3.01 -14.43 0.31
C ILE A 25 3.02 -15.95 0.06
N TYR A 26 3.73 -16.70 0.90
CA TYR A 26 3.73 -18.16 0.82
C TYR A 26 2.33 -18.74 1.07
N LEU A 27 1.63 -18.30 2.12
CA LEU A 27 0.29 -18.81 2.45
C LEU A 27 -0.75 -18.44 1.40
N MET A 28 -0.71 -17.25 0.84
CA MET A 28 -1.61 -16.82 -0.25
C MET A 28 -1.46 -17.67 -1.51
N SER A 29 -0.29 -18.27 -1.74
CA SER A 29 -0.08 -19.19 -2.87
C SER A 29 -0.66 -20.60 -2.64
N ARG A 30 -0.97 -20.97 -1.40
CA ARG A 30 -1.40 -22.32 -1.00
C ARG A 30 -2.84 -22.39 -0.49
N LEU A 31 -3.36 -21.27 0.01
CA LEU A 31 -4.69 -21.18 0.61
C LEU A 31 -5.66 -20.45 -0.32
N PRO A 32 -6.97 -20.72 -0.20
CA PRO A 32 -7.99 -19.93 -0.89
C PRO A 32 -7.91 -18.47 -0.42
N LEU A 33 -7.46 -17.59 -1.33
CA LEU A 33 -7.11 -16.20 -1.07
C LEU A 33 -8.19 -15.45 -0.30
N THR A 34 -9.44 -15.54 -0.75
CA THR A 34 -10.56 -14.80 -0.16
C THR A 34 -10.84 -15.20 1.29
N LYS A 35 -10.81 -16.51 1.60
CA LYS A 35 -10.99 -17.01 2.97
C LYS A 35 -9.83 -16.64 3.86
N PHE A 36 -8.61 -16.69 3.33
CA PHE A 36 -7.41 -16.28 4.05
C PHE A 36 -7.49 -14.80 4.44
N VAL A 37 -7.84 -13.90 3.51
CA VAL A 37 -8.02 -12.47 3.78
C VAL A 37 -9.13 -12.21 4.81
N GLY A 38 -10.28 -12.89 4.69
CA GLY A 38 -11.34 -12.75 5.68
C GLY A 38 -10.89 -13.13 7.10
N ALA A 39 -10.13 -14.23 7.23
CA ALA A 39 -9.58 -14.66 8.50
C ALA A 39 -8.55 -13.68 9.08
N THR A 40 -7.65 -13.13 8.26
CA THR A 40 -6.68 -12.13 8.72
C THR A 40 -7.34 -10.83 9.17
N VAL A 41 -8.40 -10.37 8.50
CA VAL A 41 -9.18 -9.19 8.91
C VAL A 41 -9.87 -9.41 10.26
N ILE A 42 -10.42 -10.60 10.51
CA ILE A 42 -11.02 -10.94 11.80
C ILE A 42 -9.96 -10.95 12.91
N ILE A 43 -8.81 -11.59 12.67
CA ILE A 43 -7.68 -11.61 13.61
C ILE A 43 -7.20 -10.18 13.90
N TRP A 44 -7.07 -9.35 12.87
CA TRP A 44 -6.70 -7.94 13.02
C TRP A 44 -7.69 -7.20 13.93
N GLY A 45 -9.00 -7.40 13.74
CA GLY A 45 -10.02 -6.77 14.58
C GLY A 45 -9.95 -7.22 16.04
N ILE A 46 -9.69 -8.50 16.31
CA ILE A 46 -9.48 -9.04 17.67
C ILE A 46 -8.25 -8.40 18.31
N VAL A 47 -7.11 -8.39 17.61
CA VAL A 47 -5.86 -7.79 18.11
C VAL A 47 -6.01 -6.29 18.31
N CYS A 48 -6.80 -5.61 17.46
CA CYS A 48 -7.14 -4.20 17.59
C CYS A 48 -7.88 -3.94 18.92
N MET A 49 -8.85 -4.77 19.29
CA MET A 49 -9.51 -4.67 20.60
C MET A 49 -8.55 -4.93 21.76
N CYS A 50 -7.58 -5.84 21.60
CA CYS A 50 -6.58 -6.11 22.62
C CYS A 50 -5.66 -4.91 22.93
N LEU A 51 -5.55 -3.89 22.06
CA LEU A 51 -4.80 -2.66 22.36
C LEU A 51 -5.37 -1.88 23.54
N ALA A 52 -6.65 -2.10 23.86
CA ALA A 52 -7.31 -1.49 24.99
C ALA A 52 -6.96 -2.15 26.33
N ALA A 53 -6.19 -3.23 26.38
CA ALA A 53 -5.86 -3.96 27.62
C ALA A 53 -4.52 -3.55 28.29
N PRO A 54 -3.39 -3.41 27.58
CA PRO A 54 -2.09 -3.17 28.20
C PRO A 54 -2.02 -1.92 29.07
N ASN A 55 -1.29 -2.03 30.18
CA ASN A 55 -0.96 -0.92 31.09
C ASN A 55 0.54 -0.63 31.15
N ASN A 56 1.35 -1.38 30.40
CA ASN A 56 2.79 -1.21 30.29
C ASN A 56 3.20 -1.03 28.81
N PHE A 57 4.39 -0.47 28.58
CA PHE A 57 4.90 -0.25 27.22
C PHE A 57 5.12 -1.56 26.48
N ALA A 58 5.71 -2.58 27.14
CA ALA A 58 6.01 -3.86 26.52
C ALA A 58 4.75 -4.55 25.98
N GLY A 59 3.69 -4.64 26.79
CA GLY A 59 2.42 -5.21 26.36
C GLY A 59 1.78 -4.41 25.22
N PHE A 60 1.84 -3.07 25.28
CA PHE A 60 1.34 -2.23 24.19
C PHE A 60 2.13 -2.46 22.88
N ALA A 61 3.45 -2.57 22.97
CA ALA A 61 4.33 -2.81 21.83
C ALA A 61 4.11 -4.21 21.22
N THR A 62 3.91 -5.25 22.04
CA THR A 62 3.59 -6.60 21.56
C THR A 62 2.29 -6.63 20.78
N VAL A 63 1.21 -6.02 21.31
CA VAL A 63 -0.07 -6.00 20.58
C VAL A 63 0.04 -5.17 19.29
N ARG A 64 0.83 -4.07 19.28
CA ARG A 64 1.12 -3.31 18.05
C ARG A 64 1.86 -4.14 17.01
N PHE A 65 2.84 -4.94 17.42
CA PHE A 65 3.55 -5.85 16.54
C PHE A 65 2.58 -6.88 15.92
N LEU A 66 1.74 -7.52 16.74
CA LEU A 66 0.76 -8.49 16.27
C LEU A 66 -0.27 -7.86 15.33
N LEU A 67 -0.67 -6.61 15.60
CA LEU A 67 -1.60 -5.88 14.73
C LEU A 67 -0.98 -5.70 13.35
N GLY A 68 0.25 -5.19 13.28
CA GLY A 68 0.98 -5.04 12.01
C GLY A 68 1.25 -6.37 11.31
N PHE A 69 1.56 -7.41 12.08
CA PHE A 69 1.73 -8.77 11.56
C PHE A 69 0.45 -9.30 10.91
N SER A 70 -0.73 -9.02 11.47
CA SER A 70 -2.01 -9.45 10.86
C SER A 70 -2.39 -8.61 9.62
N GLU A 71 -1.93 -7.38 9.52
CA GLU A 71 -2.28 -6.45 8.44
C GLU A 71 -1.49 -6.69 7.15
N GLY A 72 -0.28 -7.24 7.22
CA GLY A 72 0.61 -7.33 6.06
C GLY A 72 0.11 -8.20 4.90
N ALA A 73 -0.90 -9.07 5.12
CA ALA A 73 -1.51 -9.86 4.04
C ALA A 73 -2.46 -9.02 3.17
N VAL A 74 -3.03 -7.96 3.74
CA VAL A 74 -4.20 -7.27 3.16
C VAL A 74 -3.83 -6.63 1.82
N SER A 75 -2.82 -5.75 1.79
CA SER A 75 -2.41 -5.03 0.58
C SER A 75 -2.10 -5.95 -0.62
N PRO A 76 -1.19 -6.95 -0.52
CA PRO A 76 -0.90 -7.82 -1.65
C PRO A 76 -2.12 -8.68 -2.04
N ALA A 77 -2.91 -9.13 -1.06
CA ALA A 77 -4.09 -9.92 -1.36
C ALA A 77 -5.16 -9.14 -2.14
N PHE A 78 -5.43 -7.88 -1.78
CA PHE A 78 -6.38 -7.03 -2.51
C PHE A 78 -5.90 -6.73 -3.94
N VAL A 79 -4.59 -6.59 -4.16
CA VAL A 79 -4.01 -6.49 -5.52
C VAL A 79 -4.25 -7.76 -6.31
N THR A 80 -4.00 -8.94 -5.72
CA THR A 80 -4.25 -10.23 -6.39
C THR A 80 -5.74 -10.47 -6.63
N ILE A 81 -6.63 -10.15 -5.68
CA ILE A 81 -8.09 -10.21 -5.88
C ILE A 81 -8.48 -9.30 -7.05
N THR A 82 -7.99 -8.06 -7.09
CA THR A 82 -8.29 -7.14 -8.20
C THR A 82 -7.87 -7.74 -9.55
N SER A 83 -6.73 -8.46 -9.61
CA SER A 83 -6.30 -9.15 -10.83
C SER A 83 -7.13 -10.35 -11.26
N ILE A 84 -7.91 -10.94 -10.35
CA ILE A 84 -8.81 -12.05 -10.66
C ILE A 84 -10.12 -11.54 -11.27
N TRP A 85 -10.54 -10.31 -10.92
CA TRP A 85 -11.86 -9.77 -11.25
C TRP A 85 -11.85 -8.67 -12.32
N TYR A 86 -10.72 -8.00 -12.56
CA TYR A 86 -10.65 -6.83 -13.45
C TYR A 86 -9.53 -6.94 -14.49
N ARG A 87 -9.72 -6.26 -15.63
CA ARG A 87 -8.76 -6.18 -16.74
C ARG A 87 -7.56 -5.31 -16.40
N LYS A 88 -6.39 -5.55 -17.03
CA LYS A 88 -5.12 -4.81 -16.83
C LYS A 88 -5.29 -3.28 -16.85
N LYS A 89 -6.10 -2.79 -17.80
CA LYS A 89 -6.41 -1.35 -17.96
C LYS A 89 -7.25 -0.76 -16.82
N GLU A 90 -7.98 -1.58 -16.08
CA GLU A 90 -8.89 -1.17 -15.00
C GLU A 90 -8.23 -1.24 -13.62
N HIS A 91 -7.09 -1.95 -13.46
CA HIS A 91 -6.46 -2.14 -12.15
C HIS A 91 -6.10 -0.83 -11.49
N THR A 92 -5.58 0.15 -12.23
CA THR A 92 -5.16 1.44 -11.65
C THR A 92 -6.36 2.15 -11.01
N THR A 93 -7.50 2.21 -11.69
CA THR A 93 -8.70 2.84 -11.16
C THR A 93 -9.28 2.09 -9.97
N ARG A 94 -9.30 0.75 -10.02
CA ARG A 94 -9.79 -0.08 -8.90
C ARG A 94 -8.87 0.01 -7.69
N THR A 95 -7.57 0.01 -7.92
CA THR A 95 -6.54 0.19 -6.89
C THR A 95 -6.65 1.54 -6.22
N ALA A 96 -6.79 2.60 -7.01
CA ALA A 96 -7.02 3.94 -6.48
C ALA A 96 -8.28 3.99 -5.60
N LEU A 97 -9.40 3.38 -6.03
CA LEU A 97 -10.66 3.41 -5.30
C LEU A 97 -10.57 2.79 -3.90
N TRP A 98 -9.97 1.60 -3.77
CA TRP A 98 -9.84 0.99 -2.44
C TRP A 98 -8.78 1.67 -1.58
N ILE A 99 -7.74 2.28 -2.18
CA ILE A 99 -6.78 3.11 -1.44
C ILE A 99 -7.44 4.39 -0.88
N THR A 100 -8.37 5.01 -1.62
CA THR A 100 -9.11 6.21 -1.15
C THR A 100 -9.90 5.94 0.13
N MET A 101 -10.25 4.69 0.43
CA MET A 101 -10.90 4.32 1.70
C MET A 101 -10.05 4.68 2.93
N ASN A 102 -8.73 4.80 2.80
CA ASN A 102 -7.87 5.29 3.89
C ASN A 102 -8.26 6.72 4.32
N GLY A 103 -8.50 7.61 3.37
CA GLY A 103 -8.95 8.98 3.65
C GLY A 103 -10.33 9.02 4.30
N VAL A 104 -11.26 8.18 3.82
CA VAL A 104 -12.60 8.03 4.44
C VAL A 104 -12.48 7.54 5.88
N ALA A 105 -11.64 6.52 6.12
CA ALA A 105 -11.39 5.99 7.46
C ALA A 105 -10.79 7.03 8.40
N GLN A 106 -9.91 7.91 7.88
CA GLN A 106 -9.34 9.01 8.65
C GLN A 106 -10.40 10.02 9.09
N VAL A 107 -11.30 10.44 8.18
CA VAL A 107 -12.38 11.37 8.51
C VAL A 107 -13.32 10.76 9.56
N ILE A 108 -13.79 9.53 9.32
CA ILE A 108 -14.71 8.84 10.23
C ILE A 108 -14.03 8.63 11.60
N GLY A 109 -12.76 8.21 11.61
CA GLY A 109 -11.98 7.99 12.82
C GLY A 109 -11.81 9.26 13.65
N CYS A 110 -11.50 10.39 13.02
CA CYS A 110 -11.40 11.68 13.70
C CYS A 110 -12.74 12.12 14.32
N LEU A 111 -13.84 12.00 13.59
CA LEU A 111 -15.19 12.36 14.07
C LEU A 111 -15.63 11.46 15.24
N LEU A 112 -15.39 10.16 15.13
CA LEU A 112 -15.73 9.19 16.16
C LEU A 112 -14.93 9.46 17.45
N MET A 113 -13.65 9.76 17.31
CA MET A 113 -12.79 10.12 18.45
C MET A 113 -13.17 11.47 19.09
N TYR A 114 -13.56 12.47 18.29
CA TYR A 114 -14.09 13.73 18.81
C TYR A 114 -15.38 13.52 19.61
N GLY A 115 -16.32 12.71 19.09
CA GLY A 115 -17.57 12.38 19.76
C GLY A 115 -17.37 11.66 21.09
N ILE A 116 -16.51 10.64 21.13
CA ILE A 116 -16.20 9.90 22.36
C ILE A 116 -15.44 10.79 23.35
N GLY A 117 -14.49 11.59 22.85
CA GLY A 117 -13.63 12.44 23.68
C GLY A 117 -14.34 13.56 24.43
N LYS A 118 -15.53 13.97 23.97
CA LYS A 118 -16.36 14.99 24.63
C LYS A 118 -17.06 14.47 25.90
N ASN A 119 -17.28 13.16 26.00
CA ASN A 119 -17.95 12.55 27.15
C ASN A 119 -16.96 12.32 28.30
N THR A 120 -17.04 13.17 29.32
CA THR A 120 -16.14 13.16 30.49
C THR A 120 -16.53 12.12 31.55
N SER A 121 -17.69 11.47 31.42
CA SER A 121 -18.26 10.54 32.41
C SER A 121 -17.90 9.06 32.19
N LEU A 122 -16.98 8.75 31.28
CA LEU A 122 -16.62 7.37 30.95
C LEU A 122 -15.56 6.83 31.93
N SER A 123 -15.80 5.63 32.51
CA SER A 123 -14.86 4.93 33.39
C SER A 123 -13.58 4.46 32.68
N ILE A 124 -13.55 4.49 31.35
CA ILE A 124 -12.46 4.01 30.51
C ILE A 124 -11.96 5.18 29.65
N ALA A 125 -10.64 5.27 29.47
CA ALA A 125 -10.03 6.30 28.63
C ALA A 125 -10.62 6.30 27.20
N PRO A 126 -11.01 7.45 26.63
CA PRO A 126 -11.66 7.54 25.31
C PRO A 126 -10.96 6.80 24.17
N TRP A 127 -9.62 6.83 24.13
CA TRP A 127 -8.83 6.17 23.10
C TRP A 127 -8.93 4.62 23.16
N ARG A 128 -9.17 4.04 24.34
CA ARG A 128 -9.37 2.59 24.48
C ARG A 128 -10.73 2.17 23.91
N ILE A 129 -11.75 2.99 24.14
CA ILE A 129 -13.11 2.78 23.60
C ILE A 129 -13.08 2.85 22.08
N LEU A 130 -12.32 3.79 21.50
CA LEU A 130 -12.12 3.87 20.05
C LEU A 130 -11.62 2.54 19.46
N PHE A 131 -10.56 1.96 20.03
CA PHE A 131 -10.02 0.68 19.55
C PHE A 131 -11.02 -0.48 19.72
N LEU A 132 -11.82 -0.48 20.79
CA LEU A 132 -12.85 -1.51 20.98
C LEU A 132 -13.96 -1.43 19.92
N ILE A 133 -14.47 -0.23 19.64
CA ILE A 133 -15.54 -0.01 18.65
C ILE A 133 -15.02 -0.33 17.25
N CYS A 134 -13.87 0.23 16.86
CA CYS A 134 -13.29 -0.01 15.54
C CYS A 134 -12.96 -1.49 15.33
N GLY A 135 -12.34 -2.15 16.31
CA GLY A 135 -12.03 -3.58 16.23
C GLY A 135 -13.27 -4.46 16.10
N ALA A 136 -14.36 -4.15 16.83
CA ALA A 136 -15.62 -4.87 16.73
C ALA A 136 -16.28 -4.72 15.34
N LEU A 137 -16.31 -3.48 14.80
CA LEU A 137 -16.81 -3.23 13.45
C LEU A 137 -15.98 -3.98 12.40
N THR A 138 -14.65 -4.03 12.56
CA THR A 138 -13.76 -4.77 11.67
C THR A 138 -14.01 -6.27 11.73
N ILE A 139 -14.29 -6.85 12.89
CA ILE A 139 -14.66 -8.27 13.01
C ILE A 139 -15.95 -8.56 12.23
N VAL A 140 -16.98 -7.74 12.40
CA VAL A 140 -18.26 -7.91 11.68
C VAL A 140 -18.04 -7.81 10.16
N ALA A 141 -17.29 -6.81 9.70
CA ALA A 141 -16.95 -6.67 8.28
C ALA A 141 -16.11 -7.85 7.76
N GLY A 142 -15.16 -8.34 8.56
CA GLY A 142 -14.33 -9.50 8.23
C GLY A 142 -15.12 -10.80 8.13
N ILE A 143 -16.08 -11.03 9.03
CA ILE A 143 -17.02 -12.17 8.95
C ILE A 143 -17.86 -12.07 7.69
N GLY A 144 -18.42 -10.89 7.40
CA GLY A 144 -19.17 -10.65 6.16
C GLY A 144 -18.34 -10.93 4.91
N PHE A 145 -17.09 -10.46 4.87
CA PHE A 145 -16.17 -10.73 3.77
C PHE A 145 -15.85 -12.22 3.65
N PHE A 146 -15.59 -12.91 4.76
CA PHE A 146 -15.27 -14.33 4.78
C PHE A 146 -16.42 -15.20 4.23
N THR A 147 -17.67 -14.82 4.51
CA THR A 147 -18.85 -15.60 4.08
C THR A 147 -19.40 -15.21 2.71
N LEU A 148 -19.37 -13.91 2.37
CA LEU A 148 -20.06 -13.39 1.17
C LEU A 148 -19.15 -13.27 -0.04
N MET A 149 -17.84 -13.10 0.13
CA MET A 149 -16.94 -12.86 -0.99
C MET A 149 -16.65 -14.17 -1.74
N PRO A 150 -16.97 -14.26 -3.04
CA PRO A 150 -16.64 -15.43 -3.85
C PRO A 150 -15.13 -15.56 -4.11
N ASN A 151 -14.63 -16.79 -4.23
CA ASN A 151 -13.21 -17.06 -4.50
C ASN A 151 -12.79 -16.66 -5.93
N GLY A 152 -13.75 -16.58 -6.85
CA GLY A 152 -13.49 -16.14 -8.21
C GLY A 152 -14.78 -16.08 -9.05
N PRO A 153 -14.65 -15.74 -10.35
CA PRO A 153 -15.76 -15.56 -11.28
C PRO A 153 -16.76 -16.72 -11.35
N LYS A 154 -16.27 -17.97 -11.26
CA LYS A 154 -17.12 -19.17 -11.37
C LYS A 154 -18.05 -19.32 -10.16
N ASP A 155 -17.55 -18.99 -8.97
CA ASP A 155 -18.26 -19.09 -7.70
C ASP A 155 -19.09 -17.83 -7.37
N ALA A 156 -19.12 -16.84 -8.27
CA ALA A 156 -19.85 -15.59 -8.06
C ALA A 156 -21.35 -15.85 -7.90
N TRP A 157 -21.87 -15.79 -6.68
CA TRP A 157 -23.29 -16.06 -6.41
C TRP A 157 -24.23 -14.97 -6.94
N PHE A 158 -23.71 -13.75 -7.17
CA PHE A 158 -24.47 -12.61 -7.65
C PHE A 158 -24.53 -12.48 -9.18
N LEU A 159 -23.80 -13.31 -9.94
CA LEU A 159 -23.77 -13.27 -11.41
C LEU A 159 -24.60 -14.41 -12.01
N SER A 160 -25.33 -14.11 -13.08
CA SER A 160 -26.00 -15.12 -13.91
C SER A 160 -25.01 -15.99 -14.68
N ALA A 161 -25.45 -17.16 -15.15
CA ALA A 161 -24.60 -18.08 -15.92
C ALA A 161 -23.99 -17.41 -17.17
N ARG A 162 -24.76 -16.58 -17.86
CA ARG A 162 -24.31 -15.82 -19.04
C ARG A 162 -23.26 -14.77 -18.67
N GLU A 163 -23.46 -14.04 -17.58
CA GLU A 163 -22.49 -13.03 -17.12
C GLU A 163 -21.17 -13.66 -16.68
N LYS A 164 -21.23 -14.84 -16.03
CA LYS A 164 -20.03 -15.62 -15.69
C LYS A 164 -19.24 -16.02 -16.92
N GLU A 165 -19.92 -16.46 -17.98
CA GLU A 165 -19.29 -16.83 -19.25
C GLU A 165 -18.63 -15.62 -19.90
N ILE A 166 -19.36 -14.50 -20.03
CA ILE A 166 -18.83 -13.24 -20.57
C ILE A 166 -17.61 -12.79 -19.78
N LEU A 167 -17.67 -12.82 -18.45
CA LEU A 167 -16.54 -12.42 -17.61
C LEU A 167 -15.35 -13.35 -17.77
N SER A 168 -15.58 -14.66 -17.91
CA SER A 168 -14.50 -15.64 -18.14
C SER A 168 -13.79 -15.43 -19.47
N LEU A 169 -14.54 -15.16 -20.56
CA LEU A 169 -13.99 -14.87 -21.88
C LEU A 169 -13.22 -13.54 -21.87
N ARG A 170 -13.82 -12.52 -21.24
CA ARG A 170 -13.22 -11.20 -21.04
C ARG A 170 -11.88 -11.26 -20.29
N MET A 171 -11.77 -12.12 -19.29
CA MET A 171 -10.54 -12.34 -18.53
C MET A 171 -9.54 -13.23 -19.29
N ALA A 172 -10.00 -14.10 -20.19
CA ALA A 172 -9.13 -14.91 -21.04
C ALA A 172 -8.39 -14.08 -22.09
N GLU A 173 -9.04 -13.06 -22.66
CA GLU A 173 -8.41 -12.10 -23.60
C GLU A 173 -7.23 -11.32 -22.98
N ASP A 174 -7.31 -11.01 -21.68
CA ASP A 174 -6.33 -10.17 -20.97
C ASP A 174 -5.24 -10.99 -20.25
N ARG A 175 -5.42 -12.32 -20.15
CA ARG A 175 -4.48 -13.28 -19.56
C ARG A 175 -3.28 -13.53 -20.46
N ASP A 176 -2.68 -12.46 -20.96
CA ASP A 176 -1.42 -12.53 -21.70
C ASP A 176 -0.31 -12.98 -20.73
N GLY A 177 0.11 -14.24 -20.88
CA GLY A 177 0.97 -14.98 -19.96
C GLY A 177 0.18 -15.81 -18.96
N GLY A 178 0.02 -17.10 -19.23
CA GLY A 178 -0.59 -18.05 -18.30
C GLY A 178 -0.01 -17.89 -16.90
N ASP A 179 -0.88 -17.95 -15.89
CA ASP A 179 -0.56 -17.83 -14.47
C ASP A 179 0.30 -19.04 -14.06
N LYS A 180 1.59 -18.99 -14.40
CA LYS A 180 2.56 -20.00 -13.98
C LYS A 180 2.88 -19.68 -12.53
N THR A 181 2.42 -20.53 -11.62
CA THR A 181 2.81 -20.54 -10.20
C THR A 181 4.29 -20.88 -9.97
N SER A 182 5.10 -20.99 -11.04
CA SER A 182 6.51 -21.35 -10.98
C SER A 182 7.38 -20.11 -10.77
N PHE A 183 8.01 -20.03 -9.61
CA PHE A 183 9.02 -19.02 -9.29
C PHE A 183 10.28 -19.20 -10.16
N SER A 184 10.65 -18.18 -10.94
CA SER A 184 11.84 -18.20 -11.80
C SER A 184 13.04 -17.53 -11.14
N ILE A 185 14.07 -18.30 -10.82
CA ILE A 185 15.33 -17.79 -10.25
C ILE A 185 16.05 -16.86 -11.24
N SER A 186 15.90 -17.10 -12.54
CA SER A 186 16.47 -16.23 -13.58
C SER A 186 15.84 -14.82 -13.52
N GLN A 187 14.51 -14.74 -13.43
CA GLN A 187 13.80 -13.47 -13.28
C GLN A 187 14.14 -12.78 -11.95
N LEU A 188 14.31 -13.55 -10.85
CA LEU A 188 14.77 -13.00 -9.57
C LEU A 188 16.15 -12.33 -9.71
N LYS A 189 17.14 -13.04 -10.28
CA LYS A 189 18.49 -12.49 -10.49
C LYS A 189 18.47 -11.26 -11.38
N GLU A 190 17.69 -11.29 -12.46
CA GLU A 190 17.50 -10.13 -13.34
C GLU A 190 16.95 -8.92 -12.57
N THR A 191 15.95 -9.14 -11.71
CA THR A 191 15.32 -8.10 -10.90
C THR A 191 16.30 -7.47 -9.92
N LEU A 192 17.07 -8.30 -9.21
CA LEU A 192 18.05 -7.82 -8.21
C LEU A 192 19.20 -7.03 -8.83
N MET A 193 19.51 -7.25 -10.12
CA MET A 193 20.51 -6.49 -10.87
C MET A 193 19.92 -5.32 -11.66
N ASP A 194 18.59 -5.11 -11.62
CA ASP A 194 17.94 -4.06 -12.39
C ASP A 194 17.94 -2.72 -11.62
N PRO A 195 18.63 -1.67 -12.10
CA PRO A 195 18.61 -0.37 -11.44
C PRO A 195 17.20 0.21 -11.34
N LYS A 196 16.31 -0.07 -12.31
CA LYS A 196 14.91 0.38 -12.27
C LYS A 196 14.13 -0.28 -11.13
N ALA A 197 14.42 -1.54 -10.78
CA ALA A 197 13.79 -2.22 -9.65
C ALA A 197 14.24 -1.61 -8.30
N TRP A 198 15.52 -1.25 -8.18
CA TRP A 198 16.03 -0.54 -7.00
C TRP A 198 15.47 0.88 -6.85
N MET A 199 15.17 1.56 -7.95
CA MET A 199 14.46 2.84 -7.90
C MET A 199 13.05 2.69 -7.31
N VAL A 200 12.35 1.59 -7.61
CA VAL A 200 11.04 1.28 -7.01
C VAL A 200 11.15 1.02 -5.49
N PHE A 201 12.22 0.36 -5.02
CA PHE A 201 12.51 0.26 -3.59
C PHE A 201 12.66 1.65 -2.95
N TRP A 202 13.48 2.52 -3.55
CA TRP A 202 13.69 3.87 -3.05
C TRP A 202 12.45 4.75 -3.12
N PHE A 203 11.58 4.56 -4.11
CA PHE A 203 10.26 5.19 -4.13
C PHE A 203 9.50 4.87 -2.87
N GLY A 204 9.42 3.60 -2.46
CA GLY A 204 8.76 3.16 -1.23
C GLY A 204 9.35 3.79 0.03
N VAL A 205 10.68 3.89 0.13
CA VAL A 205 11.36 4.54 1.28
C VAL A 205 11.04 6.05 1.33
N LEU A 206 11.27 6.76 0.23
CA LEU A 206 11.20 8.23 0.21
C LEU A 206 9.77 8.73 0.43
N VAL A 207 8.79 8.04 -0.15
CA VAL A 207 7.37 8.41 -0.02
C VAL A 207 6.79 8.12 1.37
N THR A 208 7.37 7.17 2.13
CA THR A 208 6.93 6.84 3.51
C THR A 208 7.67 7.62 4.58
N MET A 209 8.90 8.08 4.31
CA MET A 209 9.71 8.79 5.31
C MET A 209 9.04 10.07 5.85
N GLN A 210 8.12 10.63 5.09
CA GLN A 210 7.30 11.79 5.41
C GLN A 210 6.01 11.46 6.19
N SER A 211 5.66 10.17 6.36
CA SER A 211 4.43 9.75 7.06
C SER A 211 4.29 10.24 8.51
N PRO A 212 5.36 10.40 9.33
CA PRO A 212 5.19 10.84 10.72
C PRO A 212 4.70 12.28 10.84
N VAL A 213 4.82 13.10 9.79
CA VAL A 213 4.30 14.48 9.79
C VAL A 213 2.84 14.51 10.24
N LEU A 214 2.01 13.56 9.79
CA LEU A 214 0.60 13.47 10.18
C LEU A 214 0.42 13.16 11.68
N THR A 215 1.25 12.26 12.22
CA THR A 215 1.18 11.86 13.63
C THR A 215 1.66 12.98 14.55
N PHE A 216 2.76 13.63 14.21
CA PHE A 216 3.36 14.70 15.00
C PHE A 216 2.73 16.08 14.78
N ALA A 217 1.99 16.29 13.68
CA ALA A 217 1.24 17.53 13.46
C ALA A 217 0.24 17.81 14.58
N SER A 218 -0.49 16.80 15.06
CA SER A 218 -1.42 16.95 16.19
C SER A 218 -0.71 17.45 17.47
N LEU A 219 0.47 16.89 17.76
CA LEU A 219 1.33 17.28 18.88
C LEU A 219 1.85 18.71 18.72
N MET A 220 2.25 19.11 17.50
CA MET A 220 2.70 20.46 17.20
C MET A 220 1.58 21.49 17.34
N ILE A 221 0.37 21.21 16.83
CA ILE A 221 -0.78 22.13 16.94
C ILE A 221 -1.15 22.35 18.42
N HIS A 222 -1.03 21.32 19.26
CA HIS A 222 -1.25 21.47 20.72
C HIS A 222 -0.24 22.44 21.36
N THR A 223 1.01 22.48 20.89
CA THR A 223 2.02 23.43 21.43
C THR A 223 1.74 24.89 21.10
N ILE A 224 0.84 25.17 20.15
CA ILE A 224 0.42 26.52 19.74
C ILE A 224 -0.74 27.06 20.63
N GLY A 225 -1.24 26.24 21.57
CA GLY A 225 -2.27 26.66 22.55
C GLY A 225 -3.68 26.13 22.29
N TYR A 226 -3.86 25.27 21.28
CA TYR A 226 -5.14 24.60 21.00
C TYR A 226 -5.38 23.39 21.92
N SER A 227 -6.63 23.16 22.32
CA SER A 227 -6.98 22.01 23.15
C SER A 227 -6.81 20.69 22.39
N LYS A 228 -6.55 19.58 23.10
CA LYS A 228 -6.37 18.25 22.48
C LYS A 228 -7.55 17.85 21.59
N LEU A 229 -8.78 18.17 21.99
CA LEU A 229 -9.98 17.84 21.21
C LEU A 229 -10.08 18.69 19.94
N ASP A 230 -9.73 19.98 20.02
CA ASP A 230 -9.74 20.87 18.85
C ASP A 230 -8.64 20.47 17.86
N THR A 231 -7.45 20.06 18.33
CA THR A 231 -6.37 19.60 17.44
C THR A 231 -6.74 18.36 16.63
N MET A 232 -7.53 17.45 17.21
CA MET A 232 -8.02 16.26 16.50
C MET A 232 -9.08 16.64 15.45
N LEU A 233 -9.91 17.64 15.74
CA LEU A 233 -10.86 18.19 14.77
C LEU A 233 -10.14 18.92 13.64
N TYR A 234 -9.06 19.67 13.90
CA TYR A 234 -8.24 20.32 12.87
C TYR A 234 -7.43 19.35 12.01
N THR A 235 -7.22 18.11 12.46
CA THR A 235 -6.71 17.04 11.59
C THR A 235 -7.80 16.40 10.72
N ALA A 236 -9.10 16.54 11.05
CA ALA A 236 -10.18 16.01 10.22
C ALA A 236 -10.25 16.64 8.82
N PRO A 237 -9.96 17.95 8.63
CA PRO A 237 -9.72 18.53 7.33
C PRO A 237 -8.67 17.80 6.50
N SER A 238 -7.63 17.16 7.05
CA SER A 238 -6.67 16.42 6.19
C SER A 238 -7.34 15.30 5.36
N GLY A 239 -8.38 14.66 5.90
CA GLY A 239 -9.21 13.70 5.16
C GLY A 239 -10.28 14.36 4.29
N ALA A 240 -10.87 15.49 4.70
CA ALA A 240 -11.86 16.24 3.90
C ALA A 240 -11.25 17.08 2.77
N VAL A 241 -9.99 17.49 2.91
CA VAL A 241 -9.18 18.24 1.93
C VAL A 241 -8.70 17.34 0.80
N GLN A 242 -8.66 16.02 1.02
CA GLN A 242 -8.60 15.06 -0.09
C GLN A 242 -9.79 15.24 -1.06
N ILE A 243 -10.86 15.93 -0.64
CA ILE A 243 -12.08 16.20 -1.40
C ILE A 243 -12.28 17.69 -1.73
N ALA A 244 -11.78 18.66 -0.95
CA ALA A 244 -11.97 20.09 -1.27
C ALA A 244 -10.86 21.01 -0.77
N LEU A 245 -10.21 21.71 -1.72
CA LEU A 245 -9.43 22.95 -1.50
C LEU A 245 -10.39 24.04 -0.97
N PHE A 246 -10.12 24.83 0.07
CA PHE A 246 -9.22 26.00 0.14
C PHE A 246 -9.27 26.54 1.59
N ALA A 247 -8.13 26.93 2.20
CA ALA A 247 -7.93 28.10 3.10
C ALA A 247 -6.82 27.91 4.17
N GLY A 248 -5.84 28.83 4.20
CA GLY A 248 -4.87 29.10 5.28
C GLY A 248 -3.57 28.28 5.20
N TRP A 249 -2.45 28.84 4.74
CA TRP A 249 -1.53 28.08 3.85
C TRP A 249 -0.15 27.61 4.37
N GLY A 250 0.17 27.67 5.66
CA GLY A 250 1.53 27.29 6.14
C GLY A 250 1.64 25.85 6.64
N LEU A 251 1.14 25.64 7.86
CA LEU A 251 1.17 24.34 8.55
C LEU A 251 0.14 23.35 7.99
N ILE A 252 -0.97 23.92 7.50
CA ILE A 252 -2.02 23.25 6.75
C ILE A 252 -1.43 22.74 5.44
N VAL A 253 -0.72 23.54 4.63
CA VAL A 253 -0.04 23.04 3.40
C VAL A 253 0.97 21.94 3.68
N ALA A 254 1.74 21.99 4.78
CA ALA A 254 2.62 20.88 5.16
C ALA A 254 1.82 19.60 5.49
N SER A 255 0.68 19.72 6.17
CA SER A 255 -0.26 18.60 6.37
C SER A 255 -1.00 18.17 5.10
N TRP A 256 -1.15 19.05 4.10
CA TRP A 256 -1.82 18.79 2.83
C TRP A 256 -0.89 18.08 1.85
N VAL A 257 0.38 18.50 1.82
CA VAL A 257 1.47 17.78 1.16
C VAL A 257 1.68 16.41 1.82
N ALA A 258 1.54 16.31 3.15
CA ALA A 258 1.50 15.01 3.84
C ALA A 258 0.22 14.19 3.53
N SER A 259 -0.88 14.81 3.09
CA SER A 259 -2.10 14.11 2.63
C SER A 259 -1.98 13.64 1.18
N CYS A 260 -1.04 14.19 0.40
CA CYS A 260 -0.69 13.71 -0.94
C CYS A 260 0.07 12.37 -0.92
N ILE A 261 0.56 11.90 0.24
CA ILE A 261 1.32 10.65 0.36
C ILE A 261 0.55 9.50 -0.31
N THR A 262 -0.73 9.35 0.01
CA THR A 262 -1.57 8.26 -0.51
C THR A 262 -1.78 8.34 -2.03
N ALA A 263 -1.93 9.55 -2.58
CA ALA A 263 -2.06 9.76 -4.02
C ALA A 263 -0.73 9.46 -4.74
N THR A 264 0.38 9.98 -4.21
CA THR A 264 1.73 9.72 -4.73
C THR A 264 2.07 8.24 -4.69
N MET A 265 1.75 7.54 -3.59
CA MET A 265 1.89 6.08 -3.47
C MET A 265 1.14 5.32 -4.56
N SER A 266 -0.12 5.71 -4.81
CA SER A 266 -0.96 5.06 -5.81
C SER A 266 -0.37 5.20 -7.21
N ILE A 267 0.16 6.39 -7.53
CA ILE A 267 0.80 6.66 -8.82
C ILE A 267 2.11 5.87 -8.94
N LEU A 268 2.96 5.85 -7.90
CA LEU A 268 4.22 5.11 -7.91
C LEU A 268 4.02 3.60 -8.04
N LEU A 269 3.03 3.05 -7.33
CA LEU A 269 2.68 1.64 -7.42
C LEU A 269 2.11 1.28 -8.80
N SER A 270 1.27 2.15 -9.37
CA SER A 270 0.76 1.98 -10.74
C SER A 270 1.89 2.05 -11.77
N LEU A 271 2.85 2.97 -11.60
CA LEU A 271 4.01 3.12 -12.48
C LEU A 271 4.92 1.89 -12.41
N ALA A 272 5.17 1.38 -11.19
CA ALA A 272 5.93 0.14 -11.00
C ALA A 272 5.23 -1.06 -11.65
N ALA A 273 3.91 -1.17 -11.50
CA ALA A 273 3.12 -2.25 -12.10
C ALA A 273 3.08 -2.20 -13.64
N SER A 274 3.04 -1.00 -14.24
CA SER A 274 3.02 -0.83 -15.70
C SER A 274 4.37 -1.08 -16.36
N ASN A 275 5.47 -0.85 -15.64
CA ASN A 275 6.82 -0.88 -16.20
C ASN A 275 7.56 -2.21 -15.97
N VAL A 276 6.84 -3.23 -15.49
CA VAL A 276 7.42 -4.55 -15.19
C VAL A 276 6.59 -5.66 -15.85
N LYS A 277 7.29 -6.50 -16.62
CA LYS A 277 6.76 -7.70 -17.26
C LYS A 277 7.47 -8.94 -16.70
N GLY A 278 6.76 -10.07 -16.68
CA GLY A 278 7.22 -11.32 -16.09
C GLY A 278 6.57 -11.59 -14.73
N ASN A 279 6.08 -12.81 -14.52
CA ASN A 279 5.32 -13.15 -13.31
C ASN A 279 6.16 -13.03 -12.03
N THR A 280 7.36 -13.61 -12.02
CA THR A 280 8.24 -13.54 -10.84
C THR A 280 8.83 -12.15 -10.67
N LYS A 281 9.28 -11.52 -11.76
CA LYS A 281 9.86 -10.16 -11.72
C LYS A 281 8.87 -9.13 -11.17
N ARG A 282 7.62 -9.14 -11.64
CA ARG A 282 6.55 -8.25 -11.13
C ARG A 282 6.29 -8.45 -9.63
N ALA A 283 6.21 -9.70 -9.19
CA ALA A 283 6.02 -10.00 -7.77
C ALA A 283 7.18 -9.45 -6.92
N ILE A 284 8.43 -9.67 -7.33
CA ILE A 284 9.61 -9.19 -6.61
C ILE A 284 9.70 -7.67 -6.59
N VAL A 285 9.42 -6.97 -7.70
CA VAL A 285 9.44 -5.50 -7.73
C VAL A 285 8.38 -4.92 -6.78
N ASN A 286 7.18 -5.51 -6.73
CA ASN A 286 6.16 -5.11 -5.76
C ASN A 286 6.61 -5.36 -4.32
N THR A 287 7.21 -6.51 -4.02
CA THR A 287 7.80 -6.79 -2.69
C THR A 287 8.89 -5.77 -2.34
N MET A 288 9.78 -5.41 -3.28
CA MET A 288 10.80 -4.38 -3.06
C MET A 288 10.19 -3.03 -2.68
N PHE A 289 9.09 -2.63 -3.33
CA PHE A 289 8.36 -1.41 -2.94
C PHE A 289 7.89 -1.47 -1.49
N PHE A 290 7.27 -2.59 -1.08
CA PHE A 290 6.75 -2.74 0.28
C PHE A 290 7.83 -2.87 1.35
N ILE A 291 8.97 -3.52 1.05
CA ILE A 291 10.13 -3.51 1.95
C ILE A 291 10.63 -2.08 2.15
N GLY A 292 10.74 -1.30 1.06
CA GLY A 292 11.11 0.12 1.13
C GLY A 292 10.11 0.94 1.95
N TYR A 293 8.81 0.71 1.74
CA TYR A 293 7.73 1.29 2.52
C TYR A 293 7.90 1.01 4.01
N CYS A 294 8.12 -0.24 4.40
CA CYS A 294 8.31 -0.61 5.80
C CYS A 294 9.57 0.04 6.37
N ALA A 295 10.68 0.06 5.62
CA ALA A 295 11.92 0.67 6.05
C ALA A 295 11.76 2.17 6.34
N GLY A 296 11.10 2.91 5.45
CA GLY A 296 10.83 4.34 5.65
C GLY A 296 9.87 4.61 6.82
N CYS A 297 8.83 3.80 6.99
CA CYS A 297 7.91 3.89 8.14
C CYS A 297 8.56 3.51 9.50
N ILE A 298 9.55 2.61 9.51
CA ILE A 298 10.30 2.24 10.72
C ILE A 298 11.28 3.35 11.10
N GLY A 299 12.05 3.85 10.13
CA GLY A 299 13.09 4.85 10.35
C GLY A 299 12.55 6.26 10.61
N SER A 300 11.45 6.64 9.98
CA SER A 300 11.00 8.03 10.01
C SER A 300 10.55 8.55 11.38
N PRO A 301 9.81 7.83 12.25
CA PRO A 301 9.44 8.35 13.57
C PRO A 301 10.63 8.56 14.51
N GLN A 302 11.78 7.94 14.21
CA GLN A 302 13.01 8.08 15.00
C GLN A 302 13.70 9.43 14.79
N LEU A 303 13.32 10.17 13.74
CA LEU A 303 13.83 11.52 13.43
C LEU A 303 12.99 12.63 14.09
N TRP A 304 11.91 12.27 14.79
CA TRP A 304 10.98 13.19 15.46
C TRP A 304 11.16 13.18 16.98
N THR A 305 12.37 13.45 17.45
CA THR A 305 12.76 13.34 18.87
C THR A 305 12.71 14.67 19.64
N HIS A 306 13.11 15.78 19.00
CA HIS A 306 13.31 17.07 19.66
C HIS A 306 12.05 17.95 19.70
N LYS A 307 11.34 17.91 20.82
CA LYS A 307 10.20 18.80 21.14
C LYS A 307 10.64 20.26 21.31
N PRO A 308 9.75 21.26 21.11
CA PRO A 308 8.36 21.17 20.64
C PRO A 308 8.23 21.32 19.11
N ARG A 309 9.26 21.79 18.42
CA ARG A 309 9.21 22.14 17.00
C ARG A 309 9.53 20.98 16.05
N TYR A 310 10.17 19.91 16.54
CA TYR A 310 10.56 18.74 15.74
C TYR A 310 11.25 19.10 14.41
N THR A 311 12.18 20.05 14.46
CA THR A 311 12.81 20.66 13.28
C THR A 311 13.52 19.65 12.38
N GLU A 312 14.20 18.66 12.97
CA GLU A 312 14.87 17.60 12.23
C GLU A 312 13.90 16.78 11.38
N GLY A 313 12.79 16.31 11.99
CA GLY A 313 11.75 15.57 11.29
C GLY A 313 11.08 16.36 10.16
N VAL A 314 10.87 17.68 10.35
CA VAL A 314 10.33 18.56 9.31
C VAL A 314 11.33 18.73 8.15
N ILE A 315 12.62 19.00 8.45
CA ILE A 315 13.67 19.12 7.44
C ILE A 315 13.80 17.83 6.65
N THR A 316 13.85 16.68 7.33
CA THR A 316 13.90 15.38 6.64
C THR A 316 12.71 15.20 5.71
N SER A 317 11.49 15.53 6.15
CA SER A 317 10.28 15.38 5.34
C SER A 317 10.34 16.21 4.05
N ILE A 318 10.86 17.45 4.12
CA ILE A 318 11.04 18.31 2.95
C ILE A 318 12.10 17.73 2.01
N VAL A 319 13.24 17.32 2.57
CA VAL A 319 14.35 16.74 1.79
C VAL A 319 13.91 15.46 1.09
N THR A 320 13.15 14.58 1.74
CA THR A 320 12.66 13.34 1.15
C THR A 320 11.66 13.57 0.03
N TRP A 321 10.81 14.61 0.10
CA TRP A 321 9.94 15.03 -1.01
C TRP A 321 10.76 15.48 -2.22
N CYS A 322 11.77 16.32 -2.01
CA CYS A 322 12.66 16.77 -3.09
C CYS A 322 13.42 15.60 -3.73
N LEU A 323 13.94 14.69 -2.91
CA LEU A 323 14.63 13.48 -3.39
C LEU A 323 13.68 12.55 -4.14
N LEU A 324 12.42 12.40 -3.70
CA LEU A 324 11.42 11.61 -4.41
C LEU A 324 11.14 12.20 -5.79
N PHE A 325 10.97 13.52 -5.89
CA PHE A 325 10.78 14.19 -7.18
C PHE A 325 11.97 13.94 -8.12
N VAL A 326 13.20 14.12 -7.63
CA VAL A 326 14.42 13.83 -8.40
C VAL A 326 14.46 12.36 -8.83
N ALA A 327 14.15 11.43 -7.94
CA ALA A 327 14.15 10.00 -8.25
C ALA A 327 13.11 9.65 -9.34
N VAL A 328 11.91 10.24 -9.29
CA VAL A 328 10.87 10.05 -10.32
C VAL A 328 11.34 10.61 -11.68
N VAL A 329 11.97 11.78 -11.69
CA VAL A 329 12.55 12.36 -12.91
C VAL A 329 13.64 11.47 -13.49
N ILE A 330 14.57 10.97 -12.66
CA ILE A 330 15.63 10.04 -13.09
C ILE A 330 15.01 8.77 -13.68
N TYR A 331 14.03 8.18 -13.00
CA TYR A 331 13.35 6.98 -13.47
C TYR A 331 12.66 7.20 -14.83
N ARG A 332 11.99 8.34 -14.99
CA ARG A 332 11.36 8.73 -16.26
C ARG A 332 12.38 8.89 -17.38
N LEU A 333 13.53 9.50 -17.10
CA LEU A 333 14.62 9.64 -18.07
C LEU A 333 15.17 8.27 -18.48
N LEU A 334 15.42 7.37 -17.53
CA LEU A 334 15.86 5.99 -17.82
C LEU A 334 14.86 5.25 -18.71
N CYS A 335 13.56 5.31 -18.40
CA CYS A 335 12.52 4.69 -19.21
C CYS A 335 12.44 5.30 -20.62
N THR A 336 12.63 6.62 -20.73
CA THR A 336 12.62 7.32 -22.02
C THR A 336 13.82 6.94 -22.88
N VAL A 337 15.02 6.82 -22.29
CA VAL A 337 16.23 6.38 -22.99
C VAL A 337 16.06 4.95 -23.48
N ASP A 338 15.60 4.03 -22.62
CA ASP A 338 15.35 2.63 -23.01
C ASP A 338 14.32 2.52 -24.14
N ASN A 339 13.23 3.30 -24.10
CA ASN A 339 12.25 3.34 -25.18
C ASN A 339 12.85 3.85 -26.49
N LYS A 340 13.66 4.92 -26.44
CA LYS A 340 14.35 5.45 -27.63
C LYS A 340 15.33 4.45 -28.23
N GLU A 341 16.10 3.74 -27.40
CA GLU A 341 17.00 2.68 -27.88
C GLU A 341 16.23 1.54 -28.55
N ARG A 342 15.08 1.14 -27.98
CA ARG A 342 14.22 0.12 -28.57
C ARG A 342 13.59 0.56 -29.89
N ASP A 343 13.17 1.82 -30.00
CA ASP A 343 12.63 2.38 -31.25
C ASP A 343 13.71 2.49 -32.34
N ALA A 344 14.95 2.83 -31.96
CA ALA A 344 16.09 2.83 -32.88
C ALA A 344 16.46 1.41 -33.37
N ARG A 345 16.37 0.40 -32.50
CA ARG A 345 16.57 -1.01 -32.89
C ARG A 345 15.44 -1.54 -33.79
N ALA A 346 14.21 -1.08 -33.57
CA ALA A 346 13.06 -1.43 -34.41
C ALA A 346 13.15 -0.81 -35.82
N SER A 347 13.68 0.42 -35.95
CA SER A 347 13.81 1.11 -37.24
C SER A 347 14.99 0.64 -38.09
N THR A 348 16.02 0.05 -37.48
CA THR A 348 17.23 -0.46 -38.16
C THR A 348 17.04 -1.84 -38.80
N GLY A 349 15.86 -2.47 -38.68
CA GLY A 349 15.58 -3.76 -39.29
C GLY A 349 16.34 -4.94 -38.69
N THR A 350 17.14 -4.72 -37.63
CA THR A 350 17.74 -5.76 -36.79
C THR A 350 16.69 -6.34 -35.83
N SER A 351 15.56 -6.67 -36.42
CA SER A 351 14.41 -7.16 -35.71
C SER A 351 14.50 -8.66 -35.57
N ASP A 352 14.90 -9.12 -34.39
CA ASP A 352 14.34 -10.33 -33.79
C ASP A 352 12.81 -10.16 -33.53
N MET A 353 12.06 -9.53 -34.46
CA MET A 353 10.61 -9.26 -34.36
C MET A 353 9.79 -10.45 -34.88
N VAL A 354 10.40 -11.62 -35.00
CA VAL A 354 9.69 -12.90 -35.07
C VAL A 354 10.15 -13.74 -33.89
N GLN A 355 9.76 -13.33 -32.68
CA GLN A 355 9.66 -14.32 -31.61
C GLN A 355 8.39 -15.10 -31.86
N ASP A 356 8.59 -16.33 -32.33
CA ASP A 356 7.56 -17.35 -32.45
C ASP A 356 6.79 -17.37 -31.12
N PHE A 357 5.58 -16.81 -31.10
CA PHE A 357 4.68 -16.96 -29.97
C PHE A 357 4.28 -18.42 -30.02
N ASP A 358 5.08 -19.29 -29.39
CA ASP A 358 4.72 -20.69 -29.25
C ASP A 358 3.49 -20.71 -28.34
N LEU A 359 2.30 -20.75 -28.91
CA LEU A 359 1.04 -20.68 -28.17
C LEU A 359 0.78 -22.05 -27.54
N ASP A 360 0.30 -22.09 -26.31
CA ASP A 360 -0.20 -23.32 -25.72
C ASP A 360 -1.53 -23.73 -26.38
N LYS A 361 -2.07 -24.90 -26.01
CA LYS A 361 -3.35 -25.41 -26.55
C LYS A 361 -4.54 -24.46 -26.30
N ASN A 362 -4.38 -23.45 -25.44
CA ASN A 362 -5.39 -22.47 -25.08
C ASN A 362 -5.15 -21.09 -25.73
N GLY A 363 -4.16 -20.96 -26.63
CA GLY A 363 -3.86 -19.71 -27.33
C GLY A 363 -3.07 -18.69 -26.49
N LEU A 364 -2.39 -19.13 -25.42
CA LEU A 364 -1.57 -18.28 -24.56
C LEU A 364 -0.09 -18.37 -24.94
N PRO A 365 0.71 -17.29 -24.88
CA PRO A 365 2.16 -17.36 -25.06
C PRO A 365 2.79 -18.38 -24.08
N LYS A 366 3.49 -19.41 -24.56
CA LYS A 366 4.17 -20.40 -23.71
C LYS A 366 5.32 -19.80 -22.89
N THR A 367 5.87 -18.66 -23.29
CA THR A 367 7.07 -18.05 -22.71
C THR A 367 6.74 -16.87 -21.79
N ASP A 368 7.15 -16.95 -20.52
CA ASP A 368 7.04 -15.87 -19.52
C ASP A 368 8.25 -14.92 -19.65
N LEU A 369 8.20 -14.06 -20.68
CA LEU A 369 9.28 -13.11 -20.99
C LEU A 369 9.25 -11.90 -20.05
N THR A 370 10.43 -11.48 -19.59
CA THR A 370 10.59 -10.23 -18.81
C THR A 370 10.54 -8.99 -19.68
N ASP A 371 10.41 -7.81 -19.08
CA ASP A 371 10.42 -6.52 -19.80
C ASP A 371 11.74 -6.28 -20.55
N LYS A 372 12.86 -6.87 -20.09
CA LYS A 372 14.15 -6.82 -20.79
C LYS A 372 14.24 -7.79 -21.95
N GLN A 373 13.58 -8.95 -21.84
CA GLN A 373 13.58 -10.00 -22.87
C GLN A 373 12.58 -9.71 -24.00
N ASP A 374 11.48 -9.02 -23.68
CA ASP A 374 10.48 -8.61 -24.66
C ASP A 374 10.91 -7.31 -25.36
N GLY A 375 11.33 -7.42 -26.62
CA GLY A 375 11.71 -6.28 -27.47
C GLY A 375 10.54 -5.39 -27.92
N ALA A 376 9.31 -5.92 -27.92
CA ALA A 376 8.10 -5.17 -28.23
C ALA A 376 7.58 -4.37 -27.02
N PHE A 377 8.00 -4.74 -25.80
CA PHE A 377 7.62 -4.01 -24.59
C PHE A 377 8.09 -2.54 -24.64
N ARG A 378 7.23 -1.64 -24.17
CA ARG A 378 7.50 -0.21 -24.02
C ARG A 378 7.17 0.22 -22.60
N TYR A 379 8.08 0.94 -21.98
CA TYR A 379 7.88 1.49 -20.64
C TYR A 379 6.88 2.65 -20.69
N SER A 380 5.99 2.70 -19.71
CA SER A 380 5.12 3.87 -19.47
C SER A 380 5.94 5.02 -18.91
N ILE A 381 5.67 6.23 -19.39
CA ILE A 381 6.42 7.48 -19.13
C ILE A 381 5.66 8.40 -18.19
#